data_AF-A0A1G7P7C8-F1
#
_entry.id   AF-A0A1G7P7C8-F1
#
_cell.length_a   1.000
_cell.length_b   1.000
_cell.length_c   1.000
_cell.angle_alpha   90.00
_cell.angle_beta   90.00
_cell.angle_gamma   90.00
#
_symmetry.space_group_name_H-M   'P 1'
#
loop_
_entity.id
_entity.type
_entity.pdbx_description
1 polymer ?
#
loop_
_entity_poly.entity_id
_entity_poly.type
_entity_poly.pdbx_seq_one_letter_code
_entity_poly.pdbx_strand_id
1 'polypeptide(L)'
;AAASATAANASATNAAASETAAAASATAAESAADRAEAAANAAESVAEDVVLAGSILTFSGSFGGTNNRYPIPRNSTTPNTNWVLCDGGTDGSGGTVPDLRGRMILGANDTYTTGSTGGALTHNHTVSGTSDETTLTVAQLASHNHTYYRPYTALVNADTNGTHYADLTQSVSDRAGGNASHTHTILIGSASSSSLPPYYALAYIIKL
;
A
#
# COMPACT_ATOMS: atom_id res chain seq x y z
N ALA A 1 -29.11 45.03 -86.11
CA ALA A 1 -30.01 45.22 -84.95
C ALA A 1 -30.45 43.90 -84.33
N ALA A 2 -31.03 42.95 -85.09
CA ALA A 2 -31.52 41.68 -84.52
C ALA A 2 -30.40 40.79 -83.91
N ALA A 3 -29.27 40.61 -84.60
CA ALA A 3 -28.17 39.77 -84.12
C ALA A 3 -27.49 40.29 -82.83
N SER A 4 -27.42 41.62 -82.64
CA SER A 4 -26.85 42.20 -81.42
C SER A 4 -27.78 42.08 -80.21
N ALA A 5 -29.09 42.10 -80.43
CA ALA A 5 -30.09 41.88 -79.39
C ALA A 5 -30.07 40.43 -78.89
N THR A 6 -29.93 39.45 -79.79
CA THR A 6 -29.80 38.03 -79.42
C THR A 6 -28.52 37.75 -78.62
N ALA A 7 -27.39 38.37 -79.00
CA ALA A 7 -26.13 38.24 -78.27
C ALA A 7 -26.21 38.85 -76.86
N ALA A 8 -26.86 40.02 -76.71
CA ALA A 8 -27.09 40.65 -75.40
C ALA A 8 -28.02 39.82 -74.51
N ASN A 9 -29.04 39.18 -75.09
CA ASN A 9 -29.94 38.30 -74.35
C ASN A 9 -29.23 37.02 -73.89
N ALA A 10 -28.36 36.45 -74.72
CA ALA A 10 -27.54 35.29 -74.36
C ALA A 10 -26.53 35.62 -73.25
N SER A 11 -25.89 36.79 -73.29
CA SER A 11 -24.97 37.22 -72.23
C SER A 11 -25.68 37.45 -70.90
N ALA A 12 -26.87 38.06 -70.92
CA ALA A 12 -27.68 38.26 -69.73
C ALA A 12 -28.15 36.91 -69.12
N THR A 13 -28.52 35.95 -69.96
CA THR A 13 -28.93 34.62 -69.51
C THR A 13 -27.75 33.85 -68.88
N ASN A 14 -26.56 33.93 -69.47
CA ASN A 14 -25.35 33.31 -68.91
C ASN A 14 -24.91 33.96 -67.59
N ALA A 15 -25.06 35.29 -67.46
CA ALA A 15 -24.76 35.99 -66.21
C ALA A 15 -25.72 35.55 -65.08
N ALA A 16 -27.03 35.49 -65.36
CA ALA A 16 -28.03 35.02 -64.40
C ALA A 16 -27.82 33.54 -64.00
N ALA A 17 -27.44 32.68 -64.94
CA ALA A 17 -27.09 31.29 -64.67
C ALA A 17 -25.82 31.18 -63.79
N SER A 18 -24.81 32.03 -64.03
CA SER A 18 -23.59 32.09 -63.23
C SER A 18 -23.87 32.57 -61.80
N GLU A 19 -24.72 33.57 -61.61
CA GLU A 19 -25.13 34.06 -60.29
C GLU A 19 -25.92 33.00 -59.52
N THR A 20 -26.83 32.30 -60.20
CA THR A 20 -27.61 31.20 -59.60
C THR A 20 -26.70 30.03 -59.20
N ALA A 21 -25.72 29.68 -60.03
CA ALA A 21 -24.74 28.64 -59.71
C ALA A 21 -23.84 29.03 -58.53
N ALA A 22 -23.42 30.30 -58.48
CA ALA A 22 -22.65 30.84 -57.36
C ALA A 22 -23.45 30.78 -56.05
N ALA A 23 -24.72 31.20 -56.07
CA ALA A 23 -25.60 31.13 -54.91
C ALA A 23 -25.81 29.68 -54.44
N ALA A 24 -26.08 28.75 -55.35
CA ALA A 24 -26.21 27.32 -55.02
C ALA A 24 -24.93 26.74 -54.41
N SER A 25 -23.75 27.15 -54.92
CA SER A 25 -22.46 26.72 -54.37
C SER A 25 -22.19 27.27 -52.96
N ALA A 26 -22.62 28.50 -52.68
CA ALA A 26 -22.51 29.11 -51.36
C ALA A 26 -23.39 28.40 -50.33
N THR A 27 -24.65 28.13 -50.66
CA THR A 27 -25.56 27.36 -49.80
C THR A 27 -25.06 25.94 -49.56
N ALA A 28 -24.47 25.29 -50.58
CA ALA A 28 -23.86 23.97 -50.42
C ALA A 28 -22.68 24.01 -49.45
N ALA A 29 -21.82 25.03 -49.52
CA ALA A 29 -20.70 25.21 -48.61
C ALA A 29 -21.15 25.46 -47.16
N GLU A 30 -22.16 26.30 -46.94
CA GLU A 30 -22.76 26.54 -45.63
C GLU A 30 -23.33 25.24 -45.04
N SER A 31 -24.12 24.49 -45.83
CA SER A 31 -24.67 23.21 -45.37
C SER A 31 -23.60 22.14 -45.08
N ALA A 32 -22.44 22.22 -45.74
CA ALA A 32 -21.31 21.33 -45.47
C ALA A 32 -20.59 21.72 -44.16
N ALA A 33 -20.47 23.02 -43.87
CA ALA A 33 -19.94 23.52 -42.61
C ALA A 33 -20.84 23.10 -41.43
N ASP A 34 -22.15 23.28 -41.56
CA ASP A 34 -23.12 22.87 -40.53
C ASP A 34 -23.05 21.36 -40.25
N ARG A 35 -22.91 20.54 -41.29
CA ARG A 35 -22.75 19.08 -41.15
C ARG A 35 -21.42 18.70 -40.51
N ALA A 36 -20.33 19.41 -40.81
CA ALA A 36 -19.03 19.17 -40.21
C ALA A 36 -19.07 19.48 -38.70
N GLU A 37 -19.74 20.57 -38.31
CA GLU A 37 -19.91 20.94 -36.91
C GLU A 37 -20.84 19.96 -36.18
N ALA A 38 -21.94 19.53 -36.80
CA ALA A 38 -22.81 18.49 -36.25
C ALA A 38 -22.05 17.16 -36.07
N ALA A 39 -21.19 16.78 -37.02
CA ALA A 39 -20.37 15.57 -36.92
C ALA A 39 -19.30 15.68 -35.82
N ALA A 40 -18.68 16.86 -35.65
CA ALA A 40 -17.73 17.10 -34.56
C ALA A 40 -18.42 17.00 -33.19
N ASN A 41 -19.59 17.64 -33.03
CA ASN A 41 -20.39 17.57 -31.81
C ASN A 41 -20.86 16.14 -31.49
N ALA A 42 -21.23 15.37 -32.51
CA ALA A 42 -21.59 13.96 -32.35
C ALA A 42 -20.38 13.08 -31.99
N ALA A 43 -19.18 13.38 -32.49
CA ALA A 43 -17.97 12.65 -32.13
C ALA A 43 -17.55 12.94 -30.67
N GLU A 44 -17.68 14.19 -30.23
CA GLU A 44 -17.35 14.59 -28.86
C GLU A 44 -18.33 14.00 -27.83
N SER A 45 -19.62 13.91 -28.16
CA SER A 45 -20.61 13.26 -27.29
C SER A 45 -20.37 11.76 -27.10
N VAL A 46 -19.88 11.06 -28.13
CA VAL A 46 -19.48 9.64 -28.03
C VAL A 46 -18.20 9.48 -27.22
N ALA A 47 -17.28 10.46 -27.26
CA ALA A 47 -16.01 10.41 -26.53
C ALA A 47 -16.18 10.54 -25.01
N GLU A 48 -17.17 11.29 -24.53
CA GLU A 48 -17.47 11.46 -23.10
C GLU A 48 -18.01 10.17 -22.43
N ASP A 49 -18.60 9.26 -23.20
CA ASP A 49 -19.33 8.08 -22.70
C ASP A 49 -18.54 6.75 -22.83
N VAL A 50 -17.29 6.79 -23.30
CA VAL A 50 -16.44 5.59 -23.43
C VAL A 50 -16.05 5.01 -22.06
N VAL A 51 -16.04 5.84 -21.01
CA VAL A 51 -15.71 5.42 -19.65
C VAL A 51 -16.87 5.73 -18.71
N LEU A 52 -17.41 4.69 -18.09
CA LEU A 52 -18.51 4.81 -17.13
C LEU A 52 -18.08 5.61 -15.89
N ALA A 53 -18.96 6.49 -15.40
CA ALA A 53 -18.80 7.16 -14.11
C ALA A 53 -18.55 6.13 -12.99
N GLY A 54 -17.62 6.46 -12.09
CA GLY A 54 -17.13 5.54 -11.05
C GLY A 54 -15.97 4.64 -11.49
N SER A 55 -15.60 4.60 -12.78
CA SER A 55 -14.43 3.86 -13.25
C SER A 55 -13.13 4.48 -12.72
N ILE A 56 -12.23 3.64 -12.22
CA ILE A 56 -10.92 4.06 -11.69
C ILE A 56 -9.83 3.64 -12.65
N LEU A 57 -8.95 4.58 -13.01
CA LEU A 57 -7.80 4.36 -13.87
C LEU A 57 -6.50 4.82 -13.19
N THR A 58 -5.39 4.20 -13.58
CA THR A 58 -4.05 4.67 -13.24
C THR A 58 -3.60 5.78 -14.19
N PHE A 59 -3.00 6.84 -13.65
CA PHE A 59 -2.60 8.03 -14.38
C PHE A 59 -1.18 8.47 -14.02
N SER A 60 -0.40 8.86 -15.03
CA SER A 60 1.02 9.24 -14.92
C SER A 60 1.30 10.73 -15.18
N GLY A 61 0.24 11.55 -15.34
CA GLY A 61 0.38 12.96 -15.68
C GLY A 61 0.29 13.92 -14.49
N SER A 62 0.22 15.21 -14.82
CA SER A 62 0.09 16.30 -13.86
C SER A 62 -1.37 16.54 -13.48
N PHE A 63 -1.56 17.24 -12.36
CA PHE A 63 -2.87 17.66 -11.89
C PHE A 63 -2.96 19.19 -11.90
N GLY A 64 -4.18 19.71 -11.87
CA GLY A 64 -4.48 21.13 -11.76
C GLY A 64 -5.90 21.39 -11.24
N GLY A 65 -6.37 22.63 -11.39
CA GLY A 65 -7.69 23.05 -10.93
C GLY A 65 -7.79 23.19 -9.41
N THR A 66 -9.01 23.23 -8.89
CA THR A 66 -9.26 23.38 -7.45
C THR A 66 -8.57 22.27 -6.66
N ASN A 67 -7.76 22.64 -5.66
CA ASN A 67 -6.98 21.74 -4.81
C ASN A 67 -6.00 20.81 -5.56
N ASN A 68 -5.71 21.08 -6.84
CA ASN A 68 -4.80 20.28 -7.66
C ASN A 68 -5.21 18.80 -7.78
N ARG A 69 -6.52 18.53 -7.94
CA ARG A 69 -7.10 17.17 -7.95
C ARG A 69 -7.57 16.69 -9.32
N TYR A 70 -7.56 17.53 -10.34
CA TYR A 70 -8.08 17.19 -11.67
C TYR A 70 -6.93 16.87 -12.62
N PRO A 71 -6.92 15.70 -13.29
CA PRO A 71 -5.83 15.33 -14.18
C PRO A 71 -5.76 16.23 -15.41
N ILE A 72 -4.55 16.54 -15.86
CA ILE A 72 -4.30 17.29 -17.10
C ILE A 72 -3.87 16.27 -18.17
N PRO A 73 -4.70 15.99 -19.18
CA PRO A 73 -4.35 15.08 -20.28
C PRO A 73 -3.04 15.49 -20.96
N ARG A 74 -2.28 14.51 -21.48
CA ARG A 74 -0.96 14.77 -22.06
C ARG A 74 -0.98 15.72 -23.27
N ASN A 75 -2.10 15.79 -23.96
CA ASN A 75 -2.35 16.65 -25.12
C ASN A 75 -3.06 17.96 -24.75
N SER A 76 -3.19 18.28 -23.46
CA SER A 76 -3.89 19.46 -22.95
C SER A 76 -3.06 20.17 -21.89
N THR A 77 -3.36 21.45 -21.68
CA THR A 77 -2.88 22.23 -20.53
C THR A 77 -3.99 22.53 -19.52
N THR A 78 -5.24 22.19 -19.87
CA THR A 78 -6.42 22.43 -19.05
C THR A 78 -6.75 21.18 -18.23
N PRO A 79 -7.02 21.31 -16.92
CA PRO A 79 -7.47 20.19 -16.10
C PRO A 79 -8.82 19.66 -16.58
N ASN A 80 -8.95 18.33 -16.67
CA ASN A 80 -10.20 17.68 -17.00
C ASN A 80 -11.02 17.47 -15.72
N THR A 81 -12.11 18.23 -15.57
CA THR A 81 -12.98 18.20 -14.39
C THR A 81 -13.96 17.03 -14.36
N ASN A 82 -14.05 16.24 -15.44
CA ASN A 82 -14.86 15.03 -15.48
C ASN A 82 -14.15 13.86 -14.76
N TRP A 83 -12.97 14.08 -14.22
CA TRP A 83 -12.13 13.12 -13.50
C TRP A 83 -11.55 13.75 -12.25
N VAL A 84 -11.34 12.97 -11.18
CA VAL A 84 -10.72 13.50 -9.96
C VAL A 84 -9.78 12.48 -9.31
N LEU A 85 -8.77 12.96 -8.60
CA LEU A 85 -7.83 12.16 -7.83
C LEU A 85 -8.53 11.38 -6.70
N CYS A 86 -8.24 10.08 -6.60
CA CYS A 86 -8.70 9.21 -5.52
C CYS A 86 -7.89 9.43 -4.23
N ASP A 87 -8.16 10.53 -3.53
CA ASP A 87 -7.47 10.96 -2.31
C ASP A 87 -8.39 11.09 -1.07
N GLY A 88 -9.63 10.59 -1.14
CA GLY A 88 -10.60 10.69 -0.06
C GLY A 88 -11.40 11.99 0.00
N GLY A 89 -11.14 12.94 -0.90
CA GLY A 89 -11.84 14.22 -0.94
C GLY A 89 -13.27 14.14 -1.51
N THR A 90 -13.89 15.30 -1.69
CA THR A 90 -15.23 15.39 -2.29
C THR A 90 -15.20 15.10 -3.80
N ASP A 91 -16.32 14.64 -4.34
CA ASP A 91 -16.53 14.45 -5.79
C ASP A 91 -17.06 15.71 -6.51
N GLY A 92 -17.31 16.80 -5.77
CA GLY A 92 -17.91 18.03 -6.28
C GLY A 92 -19.43 17.99 -6.46
N SER A 93 -20.06 16.83 -6.27
CA SER A 93 -21.52 16.58 -6.42
C SER A 93 -22.20 16.18 -5.11
N GLY A 94 -21.50 16.26 -3.98
CA GLY A 94 -22.03 15.97 -2.64
C GLY A 94 -21.66 14.58 -2.10
N GLY A 95 -20.90 13.79 -2.85
CA GLY A 95 -20.30 12.54 -2.43
C GLY A 95 -18.79 12.66 -2.16
N THR A 96 -18.16 11.51 -1.92
CA THR A 96 -16.71 11.39 -1.71
C THR A 96 -16.11 10.38 -2.67
N VAL A 97 -14.83 10.59 -2.97
CA VAL A 97 -14.04 9.63 -3.74
C VAL A 97 -13.21 8.75 -2.80
N PRO A 98 -12.86 7.51 -3.18
CA PRO A 98 -12.02 6.67 -2.33
C PRO A 98 -10.61 7.27 -2.16
N ASP A 99 -9.95 7.00 -1.03
CA ASP A 99 -8.52 7.29 -0.85
C ASP A 99 -7.69 6.05 -1.18
N LEU A 100 -7.10 6.03 -2.38
CA LEU A 100 -6.32 4.89 -2.89
C LEU A 100 -4.81 5.10 -2.83
N ARG A 101 -4.34 6.21 -2.24
CA ARG A 101 -2.92 6.53 -2.15
C ARG A 101 -2.21 5.54 -1.23
N GLY A 102 -1.12 4.94 -1.72
CA GLY A 102 -0.36 3.94 -0.96
C GLY A 102 -1.11 2.64 -0.70
N ARG A 103 -2.18 2.34 -1.45
CA ARG A 103 -2.99 1.13 -1.29
C ARG A 103 -2.82 0.19 -2.49
N MET A 104 -2.77 -1.10 -2.19
CA MET A 104 -2.94 -2.17 -3.17
C MET A 104 -4.44 -2.32 -3.46
N ILE A 105 -4.80 -2.55 -4.72
CA ILE A 105 -6.19 -2.79 -5.11
C ILE A 105 -6.54 -4.26 -4.90
N LEU A 106 -7.61 -4.51 -4.14
CA LEU A 106 -8.18 -5.83 -3.91
C LEU A 106 -9.54 -5.91 -4.63
N GLY A 107 -9.73 -6.95 -5.44
CA GLY A 107 -11.03 -7.22 -6.06
C GLY A 107 -12.09 -7.52 -5.00
N ALA A 108 -13.24 -6.86 -5.11
CA ALA A 108 -14.33 -7.03 -4.15
C ALA A 108 -14.88 -8.46 -4.20
N ASN A 109 -15.31 -8.97 -3.04
CA ASN A 109 -15.98 -10.26 -2.88
C ASN A 109 -16.91 -10.22 -1.65
N ASP A 110 -17.53 -11.35 -1.30
CA ASP A 110 -18.49 -11.44 -0.19
C ASP A 110 -17.90 -11.02 1.16
N THR A 111 -16.59 -11.18 1.36
CA THR A 111 -15.88 -10.78 2.59
C THR A 111 -15.41 -9.33 2.53
N TYR A 112 -14.87 -8.91 1.39
CA TYR A 112 -14.35 -7.57 1.16
C TYR A 112 -15.26 -6.84 0.18
N THR A 113 -16.32 -6.24 0.71
CA THR A 113 -17.30 -5.50 -0.08
C THR A 113 -16.68 -4.27 -0.76
N THR A 114 -17.31 -3.77 -1.81
CA THR A 114 -16.86 -2.55 -2.51
C THR A 114 -16.67 -1.39 -1.54
N GLY A 115 -15.52 -0.74 -1.59
CA GLY A 115 -15.16 0.38 -0.71
C GLY A 115 -14.59 -0.02 0.66
N SER A 116 -14.54 -1.31 1.00
CA SER A 116 -13.85 -1.78 2.20
C SER A 116 -12.36 -1.44 2.13
N THR A 117 -11.81 -0.98 3.25
CA THR A 117 -10.37 -0.73 3.40
C THR A 117 -9.79 -1.62 4.49
N GLY A 118 -8.52 -1.99 4.35
CA GLY A 118 -7.82 -2.86 5.28
C GLY A 118 -6.34 -2.96 4.94
N GLY A 119 -5.63 -3.81 5.67
CA GLY A 119 -4.18 -3.92 5.59
C GLY A 119 -3.44 -2.75 6.28
N ALA A 120 -2.13 -2.89 6.42
CA ALA A 120 -1.28 -1.86 7.02
C ALA A 120 -0.04 -1.65 6.14
N LEU A 121 0.37 -0.39 5.99
CA LEU A 121 1.60 -0.05 5.28
C LEU A 121 2.83 -0.63 6.00
N THR A 122 2.75 -0.70 7.33
CA THR A 122 3.74 -1.35 8.20
C THR A 122 3.17 -2.63 8.76
N HIS A 123 3.88 -3.74 8.57
CA HIS A 123 3.60 -5.00 9.26
C HIS A 123 4.70 -5.25 10.29
N ASN A 124 4.31 -5.42 11.55
CA ASN A 124 5.25 -5.68 12.63
C ASN A 124 5.10 -7.12 13.11
N HIS A 125 6.22 -7.81 13.27
CA HIS A 125 6.27 -9.10 13.95
C HIS A 125 6.66 -8.91 15.41
N THR A 126 5.91 -9.52 16.31
CA THR A 126 6.34 -9.72 17.70
C THR A 126 7.08 -11.05 17.77
N VAL A 127 8.39 -11.01 18.08
CA VAL A 127 9.23 -12.21 18.20
C VAL A 127 9.45 -12.53 19.68
N SER A 128 9.40 -13.81 20.03
CA SER A 128 9.77 -14.36 21.34
C SER A 128 11.08 -15.15 21.21
N GLY A 129 11.88 -15.21 22.28
CA GLY A 129 13.23 -15.80 22.27
C GLY A 129 13.46 -16.81 23.39
N THR A 130 14.52 -17.61 23.22
CA THR A 130 15.04 -18.58 24.21
C THR A 130 16.35 -18.09 24.80
N SER A 131 16.63 -18.50 26.03
CA SER A 131 17.82 -18.09 26.75
C SER A 131 19.06 -18.89 26.37
N ASP A 132 20.22 -18.25 26.40
CA ASP A 132 21.52 -18.86 26.15
C ASP A 132 21.92 -19.85 27.27
N GLU A 133 22.90 -20.71 26.93
CA GLU A 133 23.52 -21.62 27.88
C GLU A 133 24.16 -20.85 29.04
N THR A 134 23.95 -21.34 30.26
CA THR A 134 24.50 -20.71 31.46
C THR A 134 25.21 -21.77 32.29
N THR A 135 26.53 -21.65 32.36
CA THR A 135 27.35 -22.50 33.21
C THR A 135 27.35 -21.95 34.64
N LEU A 136 26.86 -22.75 35.58
CA LEU A 136 26.84 -22.37 36.99
C LEU A 136 28.23 -22.48 37.61
N THR A 137 28.57 -21.49 38.43
CA THR A 137 29.73 -21.54 39.33
C THR A 137 29.38 -22.29 40.61
N VAL A 138 30.39 -22.74 41.37
CA VAL A 138 30.17 -23.40 42.68
C VAL A 138 29.34 -22.52 43.63
N ALA A 139 29.53 -21.20 43.58
CA ALA A 139 28.73 -20.29 44.38
C ALA A 139 27.22 -20.38 44.06
N GLN A 140 26.85 -20.71 42.81
CA GLN A 140 25.45 -20.77 42.35
C GLN A 140 24.81 -22.15 42.52
N LEU A 141 25.60 -23.19 42.78
CA LEU A 141 25.06 -24.51 43.12
C LEU A 141 24.40 -24.49 44.51
N ALA A 142 23.38 -25.33 44.68
CA ALA A 142 22.69 -25.48 45.96
C ALA A 142 23.68 -25.88 47.07
N SER A 143 23.59 -25.21 48.23
CA SER A 143 24.47 -25.47 49.37
C SER A 143 24.11 -26.80 50.04
N HIS A 144 25.05 -27.76 50.11
CA HIS A 144 24.83 -29.09 50.68
C HIS A 144 26.07 -29.63 51.41
N ASN A 145 25.89 -30.65 52.27
CA ASN A 145 26.97 -31.39 52.93
C ASN A 145 26.64 -32.89 53.02
N HIS A 146 27.63 -33.70 53.40
CA HIS A 146 27.47 -35.15 53.50
C HIS A 146 27.65 -35.64 54.91
N THR A 147 26.81 -36.59 55.29
CA THR A 147 26.95 -37.34 56.54
C THR A 147 27.76 -38.59 56.27
N TYR A 148 28.75 -38.86 57.10
CA TYR A 148 29.61 -40.04 56.98
C TYR A 148 30.04 -40.53 58.35
N TYR A 149 30.57 -41.74 58.40
CA TYR A 149 31.02 -42.36 59.64
C TYR A 149 32.54 -42.37 59.71
N ARG A 150 33.09 -41.94 60.84
CA ARG A 150 34.53 -42.01 61.10
C ARG A 150 34.82 -42.95 62.27
N PRO A 151 35.96 -43.65 62.24
CA PRO A 151 36.40 -44.43 63.39
C PRO A 151 36.61 -43.48 64.57
N TYR A 152 35.90 -43.78 65.64
CA TYR A 152 35.93 -43.07 66.90
C TYR A 152 36.31 -44.08 67.97
N THR A 153 37.45 -43.85 68.61
CA THR A 153 37.86 -44.61 69.76
C THR A 153 37.36 -43.89 71.00
N ALA A 154 36.29 -44.40 71.58
CA ALA A 154 35.82 -43.94 72.88
C ALA A 154 36.74 -44.48 73.99
N LEU A 155 37.13 -43.63 74.92
CA LEU A 155 37.70 -44.09 76.18
C LEU A 155 36.53 -44.40 77.11
N VAL A 156 36.38 -45.67 77.50
CA VAL A 156 35.48 -46.04 78.60
C VAL A 156 36.29 -45.87 79.89
N ASN A 157 35.90 -44.92 80.73
CA ASN A 157 36.50 -44.66 82.04
C ASN A 157 36.54 -45.94 82.89
N ALA A 158 37.47 -46.16 83.82
CA ALA A 158 38.75 -45.53 84.12
C ALA A 158 39.34 -46.40 85.24
N ASP A 159 40.02 -47.47 84.86
CA ASP A 159 41.16 -47.98 85.60
C ASP A 159 42.33 -48.03 84.63
N THR A 160 43.55 -48.11 85.14
CA THR A 160 44.79 -47.68 84.49
C THR A 160 45.22 -48.50 83.25
N ASN A 161 44.31 -49.28 82.64
CA ASN A 161 44.52 -50.16 81.48
C ASN A 161 43.25 -50.34 80.60
N GLY A 162 42.53 -49.26 80.28
CA GLY A 162 41.26 -49.31 79.53
C GLY A 162 41.35 -49.96 78.14
N THR A 163 40.39 -50.83 77.81
CA THR A 163 40.21 -51.43 76.47
C THR A 163 39.65 -50.42 75.47
N HIS A 164 40.31 -50.26 74.32
CA HIS A 164 39.80 -49.43 73.23
C HIS A 164 38.82 -50.23 72.35
N TYR A 165 37.58 -49.76 72.24
CA TYR A 165 36.65 -50.24 71.22
C TYR A 165 36.71 -49.28 70.03
N ALA A 166 36.87 -49.83 68.82
CA ALA A 166 36.70 -49.06 67.59
C ALA A 166 35.21 -49.07 67.24
N ASP A 167 34.53 -47.94 67.46
CA ASP A 167 33.17 -47.72 66.99
C ASP A 167 33.18 -46.68 65.86
N LEU A 168 32.09 -46.59 65.11
CA LEU A 168 31.91 -45.60 64.05
C LEU A 168 30.96 -44.49 64.54
N THR A 169 31.48 -43.26 64.67
CA THR A 169 30.64 -42.09 64.96
C THR A 169 30.19 -41.40 63.68
N GLN A 170 28.96 -40.91 63.67
CA GLN A 170 28.43 -40.13 62.56
C GLN A 170 28.95 -38.69 62.63
N SER A 171 29.44 -38.17 61.52
CA SER A 171 29.94 -36.81 61.35
C SER A 171 29.40 -36.22 60.05
N VAL A 172 29.38 -34.89 59.96
CA VAL A 172 28.97 -34.18 58.74
C VAL A 172 30.15 -33.39 58.19
N SER A 173 30.25 -33.32 56.86
CA SER A 173 31.24 -32.48 56.19
C SER A 173 30.86 -31.00 56.30
N ASP A 174 31.81 -30.14 55.95
CA ASP A 174 31.52 -28.74 55.65
C ASP A 174 30.58 -28.63 54.46
N ARG A 175 29.92 -27.47 54.37
CA ARG A 175 28.95 -27.17 53.32
C ARG A 175 29.66 -26.71 52.05
N ALA A 176 29.34 -27.34 50.93
CA ALA A 176 29.78 -26.96 49.59
C ALA A 176 28.62 -26.31 48.84
N GLY A 177 28.92 -25.34 47.97
CA GLY A 177 27.91 -24.55 47.27
C GLY A 177 27.38 -23.35 48.08
N GLY A 178 26.94 -22.31 47.37
CA GLY A 178 26.53 -21.03 47.97
C GLY A 178 25.07 -20.64 47.76
N ASN A 179 24.34 -21.34 46.88
CA ASN A 179 22.97 -21.02 46.47
C ASN A 179 22.80 -19.56 45.97
N ALA A 180 23.85 -19.00 45.39
CA ALA A 180 23.82 -17.67 44.79
C ALA A 180 22.96 -17.67 43.52
N SER A 181 22.32 -16.54 43.22
CA SER A 181 21.50 -16.38 42.02
C SER A 181 22.33 -16.34 40.73
N HIS A 182 21.69 -16.69 39.61
CA HIS A 182 22.24 -16.49 38.27
C HIS A 182 21.17 -15.96 37.30
N THR A 183 21.62 -15.46 36.16
CA THR A 183 20.76 -14.93 35.09
C THR A 183 21.05 -15.64 33.78
N HIS A 184 20.07 -15.64 32.88
CA HIS A 184 20.27 -16.06 31.50
C HIS A 184 20.07 -14.87 30.55
N THR A 185 20.85 -14.83 29.46
CA THR A 185 20.69 -13.83 28.40
C THR A 185 19.78 -14.38 27.30
N ILE A 186 18.85 -13.58 26.79
CA ILE A 186 18.02 -13.91 25.62
C ILE A 186 18.36 -12.90 24.53
N LEU A 187 18.93 -13.34 23.42
CA LEU A 187 19.15 -12.49 22.25
C LEU A 187 18.00 -12.63 21.25
N ILE A 188 17.30 -11.52 21.01
CA ILE A 188 16.24 -11.42 20.01
C ILE A 188 16.67 -10.41 18.95
N GLY A 189 17.14 -10.91 17.81
CA GLY A 189 17.35 -10.09 16.63
C GLY A 189 16.06 -10.00 15.82
N SER A 190 15.65 -8.78 15.47
CA SER A 190 14.61 -8.58 14.45
C SER A 190 15.13 -7.55 13.45
N ALA A 191 15.26 -7.96 12.19
CA ALA A 191 15.59 -7.07 11.08
C ALA A 191 14.33 -6.94 10.22
N SER A 192 13.87 -5.71 9.99
CA SER A 192 12.76 -5.45 9.07
C SER A 192 13.27 -5.39 7.64
N SER A 193 12.71 -6.23 6.76
CA SER A 193 12.88 -6.13 5.32
C SER A 193 11.58 -5.64 4.66
N SER A 194 11.69 -4.87 3.59
CA SER A 194 10.51 -4.50 2.78
C SER A 194 9.95 -5.75 2.09
N SER A 195 8.63 -5.92 2.14
CA SER A 195 7.90 -6.94 1.38
C SER A 195 7.35 -6.43 0.04
N LEU A 196 7.67 -5.18 -0.33
CA LEU A 196 7.19 -4.59 -1.58
C LEU A 196 7.96 -5.15 -2.77
N PRO A 197 7.28 -5.71 -3.79
CA PRO A 197 7.93 -6.00 -5.07
C PRO A 197 8.40 -4.68 -5.73
N PRO A 198 9.33 -4.73 -6.69
CA PRO A 198 9.67 -3.56 -7.50
C PRO A 198 8.40 -2.90 -8.08
N TYR A 199 8.24 -1.59 -7.89
CA TYR A 199 7.01 -0.88 -8.26
C TYR A 199 7.30 0.43 -9.00
N TYR A 200 6.34 0.84 -9.84
CA TYR A 200 6.27 2.17 -10.45
C TYR A 200 4.97 2.82 -9.98
N ALA A 201 5.08 3.97 -9.30
CA ALA A 201 3.92 4.62 -8.68
C ALA A 201 3.14 5.46 -9.71
N LEU A 202 1.84 5.20 -9.80
CA LEU A 202 0.87 5.97 -10.58
C LEU A 202 -0.21 6.53 -9.64
N ALA A 203 -0.83 7.64 -10.03
CA ALA A 203 -1.99 8.16 -9.33
C ALA A 203 -3.25 7.39 -9.77
N TYR A 204 -4.20 7.21 -8.86
CA TYR A 204 -5.53 6.71 -9.21
C TYR A 204 -6.49 7.88 -9.42
N ILE A 205 -7.16 7.90 -10.56
CA ILE A 205 -8.20 8.89 -10.89
C ILE A 205 -9.52 8.17 -11.11
N ILE A 206 -10.62 8.80 -10.71
CA ILE A 206 -11.97 8.27 -10.90
C ILE A 206 -12.74 9.17 -11.86
N LYS A 207 -13.47 8.57 -12.79
CA LYS A 207 -14.43 9.26 -13.65
C LYS A 207 -15.62 9.70 -12.79
N LEU A 208 -15.93 10.99 -12.80
CA LEU A 208 -17.13 11.54 -12.16
C LEU A 208 -18.38 11.27 -13.00
#